data_AF-A0A4P5X1V6-F1
#
_entry.id   AF-A0A4P5X1V6-F1
#
_cell.length_a   1.000
_cell.length_b   1.000
_cell.length_c   1.000
_cell.angle_alpha   90.00
_cell.angle_beta   90.00
_cell.angle_gamma   90.00
#
_symmetry.space_group_name_H-M   'P 1'
#
loop_
_entity.id
_entity.type
_entity.pdbx_description
1 polymer ?
#
loop_
_entity_poly.entity_id
_entity_poly.type
_entity_poly.pdbx_seq_one_letter_code
_entity_poly.pdbx_strand_id
1 'polypeptide(L)'
;MQYRPLKDFVARKGGTRLAMHGGIRDRLVDMAVEEFPVDAPLDLKEEVLRARMRVRVRKEYGSIIATILIGVMINVIVRIVTEWWFSRSTHRVLMEGWQDAVAAARLSTPT
;
A
#
# COMPACT_ATOMS: atom_id res chain seq x y z
N MET A 1 10.83 0.59 -11.97
CA MET A 1 10.04 -0.07 -10.89
C MET A 1 9.44 1.02 -10.03
N GLN A 2 8.12 1.21 -10.05
CA GLN A 2 7.45 2.27 -9.25
C GLN A 2 7.65 2.03 -7.75
N TYR A 3 7.73 3.12 -6.98
CA TYR A 3 7.81 3.14 -5.51
C TYR A 3 8.98 2.35 -4.90
N ARG A 4 10.10 2.24 -5.64
CA ARG A 4 11.28 1.45 -5.24
C ARG A 4 11.76 1.70 -3.80
N PRO A 5 11.90 2.95 -3.30
CA PRO A 5 12.34 3.18 -1.93
C PRO A 5 11.45 2.51 -0.87
N LEU A 6 10.13 2.52 -1.08
CA LEU A 6 9.17 1.89 -0.18
C LEU A 6 9.20 0.36 -0.32
N LYS A 7 9.25 -0.17 -1.54
CA LYS A 7 9.36 -1.62 -1.79
C LYS A 7 10.61 -2.21 -1.15
N ASP A 8 11.75 -1.54 -1.28
CA ASP A 8 13.01 -1.95 -0.66
C ASP A 8 12.97 -1.87 0.86
N PHE A 9 12.24 -0.89 1.42
CA PHE A 9 12.00 -0.81 2.86
C PHE A 9 11.12 -1.97 3.35
N VAL A 10 10.01 -2.24 2.67
CA VAL A 10 9.08 -3.32 3.00
C VAL A 10 9.76 -4.68 2.88
N ALA A 11 10.56 -4.90 1.84
CA ALA A 11 11.33 -6.13 1.66
C ALA A 11 12.28 -6.40 2.82
N ARG A 12 12.98 -5.37 3.31
CA ARG A 12 13.91 -5.48 4.45
C ARG A 12 13.18 -5.67 5.78
N LYS A 13 12.06 -4.98 5.98
CA LYS A 13 11.34 -4.98 7.25
C LYS A 13 10.37 -6.15 7.43
N GLY A 14 9.85 -6.66 6.31
CA GLY A 14 8.85 -7.74 6.28
C GLY A 14 9.40 -9.14 6.59
N GLY A 15 10.72 -9.29 6.71
CA GLY A 15 11.38 -10.56 6.99
C GLY A 15 11.17 -11.62 5.90
N THR A 16 11.50 -12.87 6.24
CA THR A 16 11.55 -14.00 5.29
C THR A 16 10.20 -14.29 4.64
N ARG A 17 9.09 -14.12 5.39
CA ARG A 17 7.72 -14.39 4.90
C ARG A 17 7.30 -13.48 3.75
N LEU A 18 7.65 -12.19 3.82
CA LEU A 18 7.36 -11.23 2.75
C LEU A 18 8.39 -11.30 1.62
N ALA A 19 9.60 -11.80 1.90
CA ALA A 19 10.61 -12.06 0.87
C ALA A 19 10.23 -13.23 -0.04
N MET A 20 9.63 -14.29 0.50
CA MET A 20 9.20 -15.48 -0.28
C MET A 20 8.11 -15.17 -1.31
N HIS A 21 7.31 -14.12 -1.09
CA HIS A 21 6.19 -13.74 -1.97
C HIS A 21 6.40 -12.34 -2.58
N GLY A 22 7.57 -12.09 -3.17
CA GLY A 22 7.98 -10.77 -3.69
C GLY A 22 6.98 -10.13 -4.65
N GLY A 23 6.41 -10.90 -5.60
CA GLY A 23 5.43 -10.35 -6.55
C GLY A 23 4.12 -9.89 -5.89
N ILE A 24 3.58 -10.68 -4.97
CA ILE A 24 2.37 -10.32 -4.21
C ILE A 24 2.67 -9.14 -3.28
N ARG A 25 3.81 -9.16 -2.57
CA ARG A 25 4.25 -8.05 -1.72
C ARG A 25 4.29 -6.76 -2.51
N ASP A 26 4.99 -6.74 -3.64
CA ASP A 26 5.18 -5.51 -4.41
C ASP A 26 3.84 -4.98 -4.93
N ARG A 27 2.94 -5.87 -5.36
CA ARG A 27 1.60 -5.49 -5.79
C ARG A 27 0.74 -4.96 -4.65
N LEU A 28 0.85 -5.53 -3.44
CA LEU A 28 0.18 -5.00 -2.25
C LEU A 28 0.75 -3.64 -1.83
N VAL A 29 2.05 -3.42 -2.00
CA VAL A 29 2.68 -2.11 -1.77
C VAL A 29 2.17 -1.09 -2.80
N ASP A 30 2.06 -1.46 -4.07
CA ASP A 30 1.50 -0.60 -5.11
C ASP A 30 0.06 -0.18 -4.76
N MET A 31 -0.80 -1.14 -4.40
CA MET A 31 -2.16 -0.85 -3.92
C MET A 31 -2.16 0.03 -2.66
N ALA A 32 -1.25 -0.21 -1.72
CA ALA A 32 -1.17 0.57 -0.49
C ALA A 32 -0.78 2.03 -0.76
N VAL A 33 0.11 2.26 -1.73
CA VAL A 33 0.46 3.60 -2.19
C VAL A 33 -0.75 4.23 -2.86
N GLU A 34 -1.38 3.57 -3.83
CA GLU A 34 -2.54 4.10 -4.59
C GLU A 34 -3.75 4.46 -3.73
N GLU A 35 -3.96 3.72 -2.63
CA GLU A 35 -5.08 3.90 -1.71
C GLU A 35 -4.73 4.73 -0.47
N PHE A 36 -3.49 5.25 -0.39
CA PHE A 36 -2.99 5.93 0.80
C PHE A 36 -3.86 7.14 1.18
N PRO A 37 -4.38 7.21 2.42
CA PRO A 37 -5.31 8.26 2.80
C PRO A 37 -4.56 9.52 3.23
N VAL A 38 -4.14 10.35 2.27
CA VAL A 38 -3.45 11.63 2.55
C VAL A 38 -4.31 12.60 3.37
N ASP A 39 -5.63 12.61 3.14
CA ASP A 39 -6.57 13.53 3.80
C ASP A 39 -7.05 13.06 5.20
N ALA A 40 -6.77 11.80 5.57
CA ALA A 40 -7.24 11.28 6.85
C ALA A 40 -6.40 11.80 8.03
N PRO A 41 -7.01 11.97 9.23
CA PRO A 41 -6.28 12.24 10.47
C PRO A 41 -5.16 11.23 10.73
N LEU A 42 -4.05 11.68 11.33
CA LEU A 42 -2.83 10.87 11.53
C LEU A 42 -3.09 9.58 12.29
N ASP A 43 -3.90 9.65 13.33
CA ASP A 43 -4.31 8.54 14.20
C ASP A 43 -5.17 7.50 13.46
N LEU A 44 -5.89 7.90 12.40
CA LEU A 44 -6.78 7.03 11.64
C LEU A 44 -6.17 6.54 10.32
N LYS A 45 -5.01 7.06 9.89
CA LYS A 45 -4.41 6.71 8.58
C LYS A 45 -4.23 5.20 8.41
N GLU A 46 -3.76 4.50 9.43
CA GLU A 46 -3.55 3.05 9.36
C GLU A 46 -4.88 2.29 9.19
N GLU A 47 -5.91 2.65 9.95
CA GLU A 47 -7.22 2.02 9.87
C GLU A 47 -7.90 2.27 8.52
N VAL A 48 -7.89 3.52 8.06
CA VAL A 48 -8.48 3.91 6.77
C VAL A 48 -7.76 3.21 5.62
N LEU A 49 -6.43 3.18 5.62
CA LEU A 49 -5.67 2.46 4.60
C LEU A 49 -6.02 0.97 4.60
N ARG A 50 -6.09 0.34 5.78
CA ARG A 50 -6.47 -1.07 5.91
C ARG A 50 -7.85 -1.36 5.32
N ALA A 51 -8.83 -0.49 5.61
CA ALA A 51 -10.18 -0.62 5.07
C ALA A 51 -10.19 -0.51 3.54
N ARG A 52 -9.53 0.51 2.98
CA ARG A 52 -9.42 0.72 1.53
C ARG A 52 -8.75 -0.47 0.83
N MET A 53 -7.63 -0.96 1.37
CA MET A 53 -6.94 -2.12 0.83
C MET A 53 -7.81 -3.39 0.84
N ARG A 54 -8.58 -3.64 1.92
CA ARG A 54 -9.50 -4.79 1.98
C ARG A 54 -10.57 -4.72 0.90
N VAL A 55 -11.16 -3.54 0.69
CA VAL A 55 -12.14 -3.31 -0.38
C VAL A 55 -11.50 -3.54 -1.75
N ARG A 56 -10.30 -2.99 -1.99
CA ARG A 56 -9.58 -3.12 -3.25
C ARG A 56 -9.22 -4.57 -3.58
N VAL A 57 -8.69 -5.32 -2.61
CA VAL A 57 -8.34 -6.73 -2.76
C VAL A 57 -9.57 -7.58 -3.02
N ARG A 58 -10.68 -7.33 -2.31
CA ARG A 58 -11.95 -8.04 -2.57
C ARG A 58 -12.44 -7.82 -3.99
N LYS A 59 -12.33 -6.60 -4.51
CA LYS A 59 -12.68 -6.26 -5.91
C LYS A 59 -11.77 -6.92 -6.93
N GLU A 60 -10.46 -6.99 -6.66
CA GLU A 60 -9.47 -7.50 -7.63
C GLU A 60 -9.46 -9.02 -7.72
N TYR A 61 -9.55 -9.73 -6.59
CA TYR A 61 -9.33 -11.17 -6.57
C TYR A 61 -10.62 -11.99 -6.57
N GLY A 62 -11.77 -11.43 -6.14
CA GLY A 62 -13.10 -12.06 -6.17
C GLY A 62 -13.29 -13.32 -5.30
N SER A 63 -12.21 -14.05 -5.00
CA SER A 63 -12.19 -15.29 -4.23
C SER A 63 -12.07 -15.02 -2.73
N ILE A 64 -12.98 -15.61 -1.96
CA ILE A 64 -13.00 -15.53 -0.49
C ILE A 64 -11.69 -16.11 0.08
N ILE A 65 -11.20 -17.23 -0.47
CA ILE A 65 -9.99 -17.90 0.00
C ILE A 65 -8.76 -17.01 -0.23
N ALA A 66 -8.64 -16.41 -1.43
CA ALA A 66 -7.55 -15.47 -1.72
C ALA A 66 -7.62 -14.24 -0.80
N THR A 67 -8.83 -13.74 -0.52
CA THR A 67 -9.04 -12.60 0.37
C THR A 67 -8.58 -12.91 1.80
N ILE A 68 -8.80 -14.12 2.31
CA ILE A 68 -8.35 -14.54 3.64
C ILE A 68 -6.82 -14.60 3.70
N LEU A 69 -6.19 -15.28 2.73
CA LEU A 69 -4.72 -15.43 2.68
C LEU A 69 -4.02 -14.07 2.54
N ILE A 70 -4.53 -13.21 1.65
CA ILE A 70 -4.00 -11.86 1.43
C ILE A 70 -4.30 -10.95 2.62
N GLY A 71 -5.41 -11.15 3.33
CA GLY A 71 -5.81 -10.34 4.48
C GLY A 71 -4.75 -10.26 5.58
N VAL A 72 -4.04 -11.36 5.84
CA VAL A 72 -2.93 -11.37 6.79
C VAL A 72 -1.76 -10.51 6.29
N MET A 73 -1.42 -10.61 5.01
CA MET A 73 -0.36 -9.79 4.40
C MET A 73 -0.73 -8.30 4.40
N ILE A 74 -1.99 -7.95 4.13
CA ILE A 74 -2.47 -6.55 4.17
C ILE A 74 -2.15 -5.93 5.52
N ASN A 75 -2.49 -6.58 6.63
CA ASN A 75 -2.24 -6.00 7.96
C ASN A 75 -0.76 -5.69 8.17
N VAL A 76 0.14 -6.57 7.72
CA VAL A 76 1.59 -6.36 7.83
C VAL A 76 2.06 -5.23 6.90
N ILE A 77 1.63 -5.24 5.63
CA ILE A 77 1.99 -4.21 4.65
C ILE A 77 1.53 -2.84 5.12
N VAL A 78 0.27 -2.70 5.54
CA VAL A 78 -0.31 -1.44 6.01
C VAL A 78 0.50 -0.88 7.18
N ARG A 79 0.83 -1.71 8.17
CA ARG A 79 1.65 -1.30 9.32
C ARG A 79 3.04 -0.84 8.88
N ILE A 80 3.70 -1.57 8.00
CA ILE A 80 5.05 -1.22 7.53
C ILE A 80 5.03 0.06 6.68
N VAL A 81 4.04 0.23 5.80
CA VAL A 81 3.90 1.41 4.93
C VAL A 81 3.61 2.66 5.75
N THR A 82 2.69 2.57 6.72
CA THR A 82 2.41 3.69 7.63
C THR A 82 3.62 4.04 8.49
N GLU A 83 4.32 3.05 9.03
CA GLU A 83 5.55 3.28 9.78
C GLU A 83 6.65 3.93 8.94
N TRP A 84 6.80 3.50 7.68
CA TRP A 84 7.71 4.16 6.74
C TRP A 84 7.33 5.63 6.56
N TRP A 85 6.05 5.93 6.34
CA TRP A 85 5.53 7.27 6.17
C TRP A 85 5.73 8.16 7.40
N PHE A 86 5.53 7.61 8.61
CA PHE A 86 5.75 8.35 9.86
C PHE A 86 7.23 8.62 10.16
N SER A 87 8.14 7.77 9.69
CA SER A 87 9.55 7.81 10.10
C SER A 87 10.34 9.06 9.68
N ARG A 88 10.04 9.68 8.53
CA ARG A 88 10.76 10.87 8.01
C ARG A 88 9.86 11.77 7.19
N SER A 89 10.07 13.08 7.26
CA SER A 89 9.34 14.08 6.44
C SER A 89 9.53 13.85 4.94
N THR A 90 10.73 13.47 4.49
CA THR A 90 11.00 13.16 3.07
C THR A 90 10.12 12.03 2.53
N HIS A 91 9.76 11.04 3.36
CA HIS A 91 8.87 9.95 2.94
C HIS A 91 7.45 10.43 2.70
N ARG A 92 7.01 11.46 3.45
CA ARG A 92 5.69 12.07 3.27
C ARG A 92 5.59 12.79 1.93
N VAL A 93 6.60 13.60 1.61
CA VAL A 93 6.71 14.30 0.32
C VAL A 93 6.73 13.29 -0.84
N LEU A 94 7.46 12.18 -0.70
CA LEU A 94 7.45 11.12 -1.72
C LEU A 94 6.07 10.49 -1.89
N MET A 95 5.38 10.17 -0.79
CA MET A 95 4.03 9.58 -0.84
C MET A 95 3.02 10.54 -1.46
N GLU A 96 3.07 11.82 -1.11
CA GLU A 96 2.23 12.87 -1.70
C GLU A 96 2.47 12.99 -3.20
N GLY A 97 3.73 13.09 -3.64
CA GLY A 97 4.06 13.15 -5.06
C GLY A 97 3.63 11.90 -5.84
N TRP A 98 3.63 10.72 -5.21
CA TRP A 98 3.09 9.50 -5.82
C TRP A 98 1.56 9.52 -5.92
N GLN A 99 0.88 10.04 -4.90
CA GLN A 99 -0.58 10.20 -4.90
C GLN A 99 -1.05 11.17 -5.98
N ASP A 100 -0.35 12.30 -6.16
CA ASP A 100 -0.64 13.27 -7.22
C ASP A 100 -0.50 12.64 -8.61
N ALA A 101 0.55 11.85 -8.82
CA ALA A 101 0.76 11.13 -10.09
C ALA A 101 -0.35 10.09 -10.34
N VAL A 102 -0.78 9.36 -9.31
CA VAL A 102 -1.89 8.40 -9.40
C VAL A 102 -3.20 9.11 -9.72
N ALA A 103 -3.48 10.25 -9.08
CA ALA A 103 -4.66 11.05 -9.34
C ALA A 103 -4.68 11.58 -10.78
N ALA A 104 -3.55 12.13 -11.25
CA ALA A 104 -3.40 12.58 -12.63
C ALA A 104 -3.63 11.45 -13.65
N ALA A 105 -3.09 10.25 -13.38
CA ALA A 105 -3.28 9.10 -14.25
C ALA A 105 -4.77 8.69 -14.34
N ARG A 106 -5.50 8.69 -13.22
CA ARG A 106 -6.94 8.38 -13.19
C ARG A 106 -7.77 9.36 -14.02
N LEU A 107 -7.42 10.65 -14.00
CA LEU A 107 -8.10 11.68 -14.80
C LEU A 107 -7.82 11.56 -16.31
N SER A 108 -6.67 10.97 -16.68
CA SER A 108 -6.26 10.82 -18.08
C SER A 108 -6.81 9.57 -18.79
N THR A 109 -7.52 8.70 -18.09
CA THR A 109 -8.09 7.47 -18.67
C THR A 109 -9.55 7.73 -19.07
N PRO A 110 -9.88 7.90 -20.36
CA PRO A 110 -11.27 8.07 -20.78
C PRO A 110 -11.99 6.72 -20.60
N THR A 111 -13.05 6.72 -19.80
CA THR A 111 -14.02 5.61 -19.68
C THR A 111 -14.71 5.32 -21.01
#